data_AF-A0A7W1FZH8-F1
#
_entry.id   AF-A0A7W1FZH8-F1
#
_cell.length_a   1.000
_cell.length_b   1.000
_cell.length_c   1.000
_cell.angle_alpha   90.00
_cell.angle_beta   90.00
_cell.angle_gamma   90.00
#
_symmetry.space_group_name_H-M   'P 1'
#
loop_
_entity.id
_entity.type
_entity.pdbx_description
1 polymer ?
#
loop_
_entity_poly.entity_id
_entity_poly.type
_entity_poly.pdbx_seq_one_letter_code
_entity_poly.pdbx_strand_id
1 'polypeptide(L)'
;FVSAAPFSVTQFKDSVEVVISYKDSNGDIGDESADEFSLQVKDSRLANPDYYHIQPLTPDKKELKIEGTLKVRINTMFLLGSGTSETTILTIKLKDRAGHWSNAIETPVITIQ
;
A
#
# COMPACT_ATOMS: atom_id res chain seq x y z
N PHE A 1 -1.52 7.53 -7.88
CA PHE A 1 -1.32 8.06 -6.51
C PHE A 1 -2.32 9.17 -6.28
N VAL A 2 -2.99 9.21 -5.12
CA VAL A 2 -3.94 10.29 -4.78
C VAL A 2 -3.36 11.16 -3.67
N SER A 3 -3.03 10.57 -2.51
CA SER A 3 -2.47 11.32 -1.38
C SER A 3 -1.80 10.39 -0.36
N ALA A 4 -1.00 10.96 0.54
CA ALA A 4 -0.51 10.33 1.76
C ALA A 4 -0.49 11.36 2.89
N ALA A 5 -0.86 10.99 4.11
CA ALA A 5 -0.77 11.87 5.27
C ALA A 5 -0.78 11.09 6.61
N PRO A 6 -0.14 11.62 7.66
CA PRO A 6 0.71 12.81 7.67
C PRO A 6 2.12 12.53 7.11
N PHE A 7 2.87 13.59 6.75
CA PHE A 7 4.26 13.50 6.27
C PHE A 7 5.30 13.60 7.39
N SER A 8 4.85 13.84 8.63
CA SER A 8 5.67 13.81 9.83
C SER A 8 4.96 12.92 10.83
N VAL A 9 5.60 11.84 11.25
CA VAL A 9 5.03 10.86 12.17
C VAL A 9 5.91 10.67 13.39
N THR A 10 5.25 10.50 14.53
CA THR A 10 5.87 10.06 15.77
C THR A 10 5.91 8.53 15.79
N GLN A 11 7.07 7.96 16.00
CA GLN A 11 7.28 6.52 16.06
C GLN A 11 6.36 5.85 17.08
N PHE A 12 5.87 4.64 16.75
CA PHE A 12 4.98 3.84 17.59
C PHE A 12 3.63 4.47 17.99
N LYS A 13 3.32 5.67 17.47
CA LYS A 13 2.10 6.40 17.82
C LYS A 13 1.25 6.71 16.59
N ASP A 14 1.88 7.29 15.57
CA ASP A 14 1.17 7.76 14.40
C ASP A 14 1.13 6.69 13.30
N SER A 15 0.12 6.78 12.42
CA SER A 15 -0.04 5.94 11.23
C SER A 15 -0.17 6.82 10.01
N VAL A 16 0.28 6.35 8.85
CA VAL A 16 0.10 7.06 7.58
C VAL A 16 -1.04 6.44 6.80
N GLU A 17 -2.03 7.26 6.44
CA GLU A 17 -3.06 6.90 5.47
C GLU A 17 -2.55 7.25 4.08
N VAL A 18 -2.44 6.25 3.20
CA VAL A 18 -2.13 6.42 1.79
C VAL A 18 -3.38 6.13 0.98
N VAL A 19 -3.79 7.08 0.13
CA VAL A 19 -4.90 6.92 -0.79
C VAL A 19 -4.35 6.70 -2.19
N ILE A 20 -4.73 5.58 -2.80
CA ILE A 20 -4.30 5.20 -4.13
C ILE A 20 -5.53 5.05 -5.02
N SER A 21 -5.44 5.48 -6.28
CA SER A 21 -6.45 5.21 -7.29
C SER A 21 -6.07 3.94 -8.04
N TYR A 22 -7.06 3.14 -8.41
CA TYR A 22 -6.89 1.97 -9.24
C TYR A 22 -7.87 1.99 -10.41
N LYS A 23 -7.48 1.32 -11.48
CA LYS A 23 -8.32 1.02 -12.62
C LYS A 23 -7.96 -0.38 -13.09
N ASP A 24 -8.98 -1.21 -13.23
CA ASP A 24 -8.84 -2.61 -13.58
C ASP A 24 -9.91 -3.02 -14.61
N SER A 25 -9.53 -3.90 -15.52
CA SER A 25 -10.33 -4.18 -16.72
C SER A 25 -11.21 -5.43 -16.58
N ASN A 26 -10.87 -6.34 -15.68
CA ASN A 26 -11.52 -7.64 -15.50
C ASN A 26 -11.99 -7.87 -14.06
N GLY A 27 -11.80 -6.93 -13.14
CA GLY A 27 -12.42 -6.92 -11.82
C GLY A 27 -11.78 -7.92 -10.86
N ASP A 28 -10.48 -8.17 -11.00
CA ASP A 28 -9.77 -9.25 -10.34
C ASP A 28 -8.72 -8.79 -9.33
N ILE A 29 -8.81 -7.54 -8.88
CA ILE A 29 -8.08 -7.06 -7.71
C ILE A 29 -8.65 -7.66 -6.42
N GLY A 30 -7.75 -8.20 -5.59
CA GLY A 30 -8.06 -8.80 -4.29
C GLY A 30 -8.46 -10.27 -4.38
N ASP A 31 -8.50 -10.95 -3.24
CA ASP A 31 -8.82 -12.37 -3.14
C ASP A 31 -9.75 -12.65 -1.94
N GLU A 32 -10.43 -13.79 -1.93
CA GLU A 32 -11.25 -14.22 -0.78
C GLU A 32 -10.40 -14.90 0.30
N SER A 33 -9.29 -15.53 -0.09
CA SER A 33 -8.34 -16.15 0.82
C SER A 33 -7.51 -15.08 1.50
N ALA A 34 -7.53 -15.06 2.84
CA ALA A 34 -6.69 -14.16 3.64
C ALA A 34 -5.18 -14.44 3.49
N ASP A 35 -4.82 -15.63 3.00
CA ASP A 35 -3.43 -16.03 2.74
C ASP A 35 -2.91 -15.52 1.38
N GLU A 36 -3.78 -14.94 0.55
CA GLU A 36 -3.40 -14.32 -0.72
C GLU A 36 -3.17 -12.82 -0.53
N PHE A 37 -1.94 -12.39 -0.85
CA PHE A 37 -1.53 -11.00 -0.74
C PHE A 37 -1.50 -10.31 -2.10
N SER A 38 -2.31 -9.25 -2.23
CA SER A 38 -2.53 -8.50 -3.47
C SER A 38 -2.00 -7.06 -3.40
N LEU A 39 -1.54 -6.61 -2.24
CA LEU A 39 -0.93 -5.29 -2.05
C LEU A 39 0.52 -5.45 -1.58
N GLN A 40 1.43 -4.79 -2.27
CA GLN A 40 2.82 -4.65 -1.85
C GLN A 40 3.04 -3.22 -1.38
N VAL A 41 3.64 -3.05 -0.20
CA VAL A 41 4.14 -1.77 0.30
C VAL A 41 5.60 -1.92 0.64
N LYS A 42 6.43 -1.10 0.02
CA LYS A 42 7.88 -1.16 0.13
C LYS A 42 8.40 0.11 0.77
N ASP A 43 8.88 -0.01 2.01
CA ASP A 43 9.68 1.05 2.65
C ASP A 43 11.08 1.09 2.00
N SER A 44 11.50 2.27 1.54
CA SER A 44 12.81 2.45 0.87
C SER A 44 14.01 2.13 1.78
N ARG A 45 13.83 2.12 3.10
CA ARG A 45 14.88 1.83 4.07
C ARG A 45 15.10 0.33 4.30
N LEU A 46 14.10 -0.50 4.02
CA LEU A 46 14.17 -1.94 4.24
C LEU A 46 14.66 -2.67 2.98
N ALA A 47 15.13 -3.92 3.11
CA ALA A 47 15.52 -4.75 1.96
C ALA A 47 14.32 -5.43 1.28
N ASN A 48 13.34 -5.88 2.07
CA ASN A 48 12.13 -6.55 1.59
C ASN A 48 10.89 -5.65 1.72
N PRO A 49 9.85 -5.84 0.90
CA PRO A 49 8.55 -5.20 1.08
C PRO A 49 7.68 -5.98 2.07
N ASP A 50 6.66 -5.30 2.57
CA ASP A 50 5.52 -5.91 3.24
C ASP A 50 4.41 -6.21 2.25
N TYR A 51 3.62 -7.23 2.55
CA TYR A 51 2.51 -7.68 1.73
C TYR A 51 1.23 -7.71 2.55
N TYR A 52 0.14 -7.24 1.94
CA TYR A 52 -1.16 -7.13 2.58
C TYR A 52 -2.23 -7.78 1.73
N HIS A 53 -3.18 -8.39 2.42
CA HIS A 53 -4.39 -8.93 1.83
C HIS A 53 -5.36 -7.80 1.50
N ILE A 54 -6.01 -7.89 0.34
CA ILE A 54 -7.15 -7.06 -0.03
C ILE A 54 -8.29 -8.01 -0.35
N GLN A 55 -9.45 -7.79 0.27
CA GLN A 55 -10.69 -8.45 -0.11
C GLN A 55 -11.04 -8.18 -1.59
N PRO A 56 -11.85 -9.01 -2.24
CA PRO A 56 -12.22 -8.78 -3.64
C PRO A 56 -12.93 -7.43 -3.77
N LEU A 57 -12.52 -6.63 -4.75
CA LEU A 57 -13.13 -5.32 -5.03
C LEU A 57 -14.37 -5.43 -5.93
N THR A 58 -14.71 -6.64 -6.37
CA THR A 58 -15.83 -6.94 -7.26
C THR A 58 -16.72 -8.03 -6.65
N PRO A 59 -18.07 -7.91 -6.76
CA PRO A 59 -18.98 -8.99 -6.35
C PRO A 59 -18.81 -10.26 -7.19
N ASP A 60 -18.92 -11.43 -6.54
CA ASP A 60 -19.01 -12.75 -7.17
C ASP A 60 -17.93 -13.06 -8.23
N LYS A 61 -16.73 -12.46 -8.12
CA LYS A 61 -15.61 -12.63 -9.07
C LYS A 61 -16.00 -12.37 -10.54
N LYS A 62 -17.04 -11.55 -10.79
CA LYS A 62 -17.51 -11.23 -12.13
C LYS A 62 -16.47 -10.42 -12.90
N GLU A 63 -16.37 -10.68 -14.20
CA GLU A 63 -15.54 -9.86 -15.08
C GLU A 63 -16.18 -8.49 -15.30
N LEU A 64 -15.67 -7.48 -14.58
CA LEU A 64 -16.17 -6.11 -14.62
C LEU A 64 -15.01 -5.14 -14.70
N LYS A 65 -15.16 -4.09 -15.50
CA LYS A 65 -14.25 -2.95 -15.46
C LYS A 65 -14.55 -2.16 -14.19
N ILE A 66 -13.55 -2.00 -13.32
CA ILE A 66 -13.68 -1.28 -12.05
C ILE A 66 -12.66 -0.16 -11.99
N GLU A 67 -13.04 0.95 -11.37
CA GLU A 67 -12.13 2.03 -11.00
C GLU A 67 -12.58 2.64 -9.68
N GLY A 68 -11.61 3.11 -8.89
CA GLY A 68 -11.91 3.59 -7.55
C GLY A 68 -10.67 4.02 -6.78
N THR A 69 -10.83 4.14 -5.47
CA THR A 69 -9.72 4.44 -4.56
C THR A 69 -9.65 3.42 -3.45
N LEU A 70 -8.41 3.10 -3.04
CA LEU A 70 -8.11 2.26 -1.89
C LEU A 70 -7.41 3.11 -0.85
N LYS A 71 -7.90 3.04 0.39
CA LYS A 71 -7.25 3.64 1.56
C LYS A 71 -6.42 2.59 2.27
N VAL A 72 -5.11 2.79 2.31
CA VAL A 72 -4.17 1.90 2.95
C VAL A 72 -3.66 2.58 4.21
N ARG A 73 -3.92 1.98 5.37
CA ARG A 73 -3.40 2.47 6.65
C ARG A 73 -2.10 1.74 6.96
N ILE A 74 -0.98 2.45 6.86
CA ILE A 74 0.34 1.97 7.25
C ILE A 74 0.49 2.21 8.74
N ASN A 75 0.32 1.12 9.50
CA ASN A 75 0.45 1.15 10.95
C ASN A 75 1.92 1.20 11.33
N THR A 76 2.25 2.08 12.27
CA THR A 76 3.53 2.08 12.99
C THR A 76 4.76 2.19 12.10
N MET A 77 5.18 3.43 11.83
CA MET A 77 6.56 3.68 11.41
C MET A 77 7.45 3.92 12.62
N PHE A 78 8.71 3.52 12.52
CA PHE A 78 9.69 3.66 13.58
C PHE A 78 11.09 3.91 13.00
N LEU A 79 11.99 4.40 13.85
CA LEU A 79 13.39 4.60 13.51
C LEU A 79 14.09 3.24 13.47
N LEU A 80 14.88 2.98 12.42
CA LEU A 80 15.65 1.74 12.29
C LEU A 80 17.04 1.85 12.94
N GLY A 81 17.62 3.05 12.92
CA GLY A 81 18.89 3.38 13.54
C GLY A 81 18.75 3.99 14.94
N SER A 82 19.87 4.44 15.48
CA SER A 82 19.95 5.11 16.80
C SER A 82 19.79 6.64 16.72
N GLY A 83 19.31 7.16 15.60
CA GLY A 83 19.08 8.61 15.40
C GLY A 83 17.81 9.09 16.09
N THR A 84 17.49 10.37 15.90
CA THR A 84 16.22 10.98 16.38
C THR A 84 15.26 11.31 15.25
N SER A 85 15.65 11.06 13.99
CA SER A 85 14.82 11.31 12.82
C SER A 85 15.31 10.49 11.63
N GLU A 86 14.39 9.97 10.84
CA GLU A 86 14.65 9.30 9.57
C GLU A 86 13.65 9.73 8.51
N THR A 87 14.01 9.57 7.23
CA THR A 87 13.09 9.79 6.12
C THR A 87 12.91 8.52 5.30
N THR A 88 11.71 8.35 4.74
CA THR A 88 11.40 7.24 3.85
C THR A 88 10.42 7.66 2.75
N ILE A 89 10.38 6.86 1.70
CA ILE A 89 9.34 6.85 0.67
C ILE A 89 8.75 5.45 0.65
N LEU A 90 7.43 5.35 0.52
CA LEU A 90 6.74 4.09 0.34
C LEU A 90 6.44 3.87 -1.15
N THR A 91 6.96 2.78 -1.71
CA THR A 91 6.60 2.32 -3.05
C THR A 91 5.47 1.29 -2.96
N ILE A 92 4.38 1.49 -3.70
CA ILE A 92 3.16 0.68 -3.61
C ILE A 92 2.82 0.07 -4.97
N LYS A 93 2.44 -1.22 -4.97
CA LYS A 93 1.97 -1.95 -6.15
C LYS A 93 0.79 -2.85 -5.80
N LEU A 94 -0.09 -3.06 -6.77
CA LEU A 94 -1.19 -4.04 -6.69
C LEU A 94 -0.89 -5.25 -7.58
N LYS A 95 -1.32 -6.42 -7.15
CA LYS A 95 -1.29 -7.68 -7.90
C LYS A 95 -2.73 -8.11 -8.18
N ASP A 96 -3.02 -8.41 -9.44
CA ASP A 96 -4.28 -9.06 -9.80
C ASP A 96 -4.28 -10.55 -9.43
N ARG A 97 -5.43 -11.22 -9.56
CA ARG A 97 -5.53 -12.67 -9.34
C ARG A 97 -4.84 -13.50 -10.44
N ALA A 98 -4.57 -12.92 -11.60
CA ALA A 98 -3.76 -13.56 -12.65
C ALA A 98 -2.24 -13.49 -12.37
N GLY A 99 -1.82 -12.78 -11.32
CA GLY A 99 -0.43 -12.63 -10.91
C GLY A 99 0.30 -11.45 -11.56
N HIS A 100 -0.38 -10.60 -12.33
CA HIS A 100 0.24 -9.40 -12.91
C HIS A 100 0.29 -8.27 -11.90
N TRP A 101 1.41 -7.55 -11.93
CA TRP A 101 1.62 -6.38 -11.10
C TRP A 101 1.27 -5.09 -11.85
N SER A 102 0.64 -4.16 -11.13
CA SER A 102 0.47 -2.79 -11.59
C SER A 102 1.81 -2.06 -11.74
N ASN A 103 1.77 -0.87 -12.33
CA ASN A 103 2.84 0.10 -12.16
C ASN A 103 3.06 0.42 -10.68
N ALA A 104 4.29 0.80 -10.33
CA ALA A 104 4.60 1.31 -9.02
C ALA A 104 4.16 2.78 -8.88
N ILE A 105 3.77 3.15 -7.67
CA ILE A 105 3.59 4.53 -7.25
C ILE A 105 4.38 4.79 -5.99
N GLU A 106 4.76 6.04 -5.76
CA GLU A 106 5.54 6.44 -4.59
C GLU A 106 4.79 7.50 -3.80
N THR A 107 4.91 7.44 -2.48
CA THR A 107 4.48 8.54 -1.61
C THR A 107 5.48 9.70 -1.72
N PRO A 108 5.08 10.92 -1.31
CA PRO A 108 6.04 11.93 -0.89
C PRO A 108 6.94 11.41 0.23
N VAL A 109 8.05 12.12 0.47
CA VAL A 109 8.94 11.84 1.60
C VAL A 109 8.18 11.96 2.91
N ILE A 110 8.29 10.94 3.75
CA ILE A 110 7.74 10.91 5.11
C ILE A 110 8.90 11.01 6.10
N THR A 111 8.77 11.91 7.07
CA THR A 111 9.71 12.08 8.19
C THR A 111 9.18 11.32 9.41
N ILE A 112 10.05 10.56 10.05
CA ILE A 112 9.75 9.75 11.23
C ILE A 112 10.61 10.29 12.38
N GLN A 113 10.02 10.50 13.56
CA GLN A 113 10.68 11.02 14.76
C GLN A 113 10.32 10.16 15.98
#